data_AF-A0A519FEM0-F1
#
_entry.id   AF-A0A519FEM0-F1
#
_cell.length_a   1.000
_cell.length_b   1.000
_cell.length_c   1.000
_cell.angle_alpha   90.00
_cell.angle_beta   90.00
_cell.angle_gamma   90.00
#
_symmetry.space_group_name_H-M   'P 1'
#
loop_
_entity.id
_entity.type
_entity.pdbx_description
1 polymer ?
#
loop_
_entity_poly.entity_id
_entity_poly.type
_entity_poly.pdbx_seq_one_letter_code
_entity_poly.pdbx_strand_id
1 'polypeptide(L)'
;MTASKSTPTTTPPPLEQALTQTQDVQQRLNSGAQELFVVSEVLKQEIPPEARTSDVAQALEKHEALEEKVQECADDLEDVTRALAQEVSKRRKLEKRLDEVELARPESESMND
;
A
#
# COMPACT_ATOMS: atom_id res chain seq x y z
N MET A 1 -42.32 4.12 -18.55
CA MET A 1 -41.17 4.60 -17.75
C MET A 1 -40.62 3.40 -16.99
N THR A 2 -39.57 2.77 -17.49
CA THR A 2 -38.96 1.58 -16.87
C THR A 2 -37.69 2.02 -16.16
N ALA A 3 -37.66 1.86 -14.84
CA ALA A 3 -36.51 2.18 -14.00
C ALA A 3 -35.29 1.38 -14.47
N SER A 4 -34.27 2.09 -14.96
CA SER A 4 -32.98 1.52 -15.33
C SER A 4 -32.30 1.00 -14.07
N LYS A 5 -32.29 -0.33 -13.93
CA LYS A 5 -31.49 -1.06 -12.95
C LYS A 5 -30.02 -0.82 -13.28
N SER A 6 -29.38 0.07 -12.53
CA SER A 6 -27.95 0.38 -12.65
C SER A 6 -27.13 -0.90 -12.50
N THR A 7 -26.39 -1.24 -13.56
CA THR A 7 -25.45 -2.35 -13.57
C THR A 7 -24.33 -2.12 -12.57
N PRO A 8 -23.88 -3.15 -11.81
CA PRO A 8 -22.75 -2.99 -10.91
C PRO A 8 -21.52 -2.68 -11.74
N THR A 9 -20.93 -1.51 -11.51
CA THR A 9 -19.70 -1.12 -12.19
C THR A 9 -18.58 -1.99 -11.61
N THR A 10 -18.00 -2.86 -12.44
CA THR A 10 -16.95 -3.85 -12.08
C THR A 10 -15.60 -3.21 -11.74
N THR A 11 -15.57 -1.91 -11.45
CA THR A 11 -14.37 -1.19 -11.04
C THR A 11 -14.36 -1.16 -9.52
N PRO A 12 -13.30 -1.66 -8.85
CA PRO A 12 -13.19 -1.55 -7.40
C PRO A 12 -13.30 -0.08 -6.99
N PRO A 13 -13.96 0.25 -5.87
CA PRO A 13 -14.07 1.64 -5.45
C PRO A 13 -12.67 2.26 -5.26
N PRO A 14 -12.54 3.59 -5.39
CA PRO A 14 -11.24 4.24 -5.46
C PRO A 14 -10.27 3.92 -4.32
N LEU A 15 -10.77 3.63 -3.11
CA LEU A 15 -9.92 3.25 -1.99
C LEU A 15 -9.39 1.82 -2.06
N GLU A 16 -10.18 0.87 -2.54
CA GLU A 16 -9.71 -0.49 -2.78
C GLU A 16 -8.64 -0.51 -3.87
N GLN A 17 -8.84 0.27 -4.93
CA GLN A 17 -7.84 0.43 -5.98
C GLN A 17 -6.55 1.04 -5.40
N ALA A 18 -6.68 2.10 -4.59
CA ALA A 18 -5.53 2.69 -3.91
C ALA A 18 -4.82 1.67 -3.01
N LEU A 19 -5.56 0.84 -2.26
CA LEU A 19 -4.98 -0.20 -1.40
C LEU A 19 -4.18 -1.22 -2.20
N THR A 20 -4.74 -1.72 -3.29
CA THR A 20 -4.02 -2.65 -4.19
C THR A 20 -2.75 -2.00 -4.74
N GLN A 21 -2.84 -0.75 -5.21
CA GLN A 21 -1.67 -0.03 -5.71
C GLN A 21 -0.60 0.16 -4.63
N THR A 22 -0.98 0.51 -3.40
CA THR A 22 -0.04 0.67 -2.30
C THR A 22 0.63 -0.66 -1.97
N GLN A 23 -0.11 -1.77 -1.94
CA GLN A 23 0.43 -3.11 -1.74
C GLN A 23 1.43 -3.51 -2.85
N ASP A 24 1.11 -3.23 -4.10
CA ASP A 24 1.99 -3.51 -5.24
C ASP A 24 3.28 -2.69 -5.18
N VAL A 25 3.21 -1.42 -4.76
CA VAL A 25 4.40 -0.58 -4.54
C VAL A 25 5.22 -1.12 -3.37
N GLN A 26 4.57 -1.50 -2.27
CA GLN A 26 5.23 -2.05 -1.09
C GLN A 26 5.99 -3.34 -1.42
N GLN A 27 5.39 -4.26 -2.17
CA GLN A 27 6.06 -5.49 -2.59
C GLN A 27 7.29 -5.21 -3.45
N ARG A 28 7.19 -4.29 -4.42
CA ARG A 28 8.32 -3.92 -5.27
C ARG A 28 9.43 -3.24 -4.48
N LEU A 29 9.07 -2.37 -3.54
CA LEU A 29 10.04 -1.70 -2.68
C LEU A 29 10.79 -2.69 -1.79
N ASN A 30 10.08 -3.63 -1.17
CA ASN A 30 10.69 -4.68 -0.34
C ASN A 30 11.62 -5.59 -1.14
N SER A 31 11.21 -5.97 -2.37
CA SER A 31 12.09 -6.73 -3.27
C SER A 31 13.36 -5.96 -3.59
N GLY A 32 13.23 -4.67 -3.93
CA GLY A 32 14.38 -3.81 -4.21
C GLY A 32 15.30 -3.63 -3.00
N ALA A 33 14.74 -3.45 -1.80
CA ALA A 33 15.50 -3.36 -0.56
C ALA A 33 16.32 -4.64 -0.30
N GLN A 34 15.72 -5.80 -0.52
CA GLN A 34 16.37 -7.09 -0.33
C GLN A 34 17.46 -7.33 -1.39
N GLU A 35 17.24 -6.95 -2.64
CA GLU A 35 18.26 -7.00 -3.69
C GLU A 35 19.45 -6.10 -3.36
N LEU A 36 19.21 -4.86 -2.91
CA LEU A 36 20.27 -3.95 -2.48
C LEU A 36 21.11 -4.57 -1.35
N PHE A 37 20.45 -5.09 -0.31
CA PHE A 37 21.11 -5.74 0.82
C PHE A 37 22.01 -6.91 0.37
N VAL A 38 21.50 -7.77 -0.51
CA VAL A 38 22.29 -8.89 -1.05
C VAL A 38 23.51 -8.38 -1.81
N VAL A 39 23.35 -7.35 -2.64
CA VAL A 39 24.46 -6.74 -3.39
C VAL A 39 25.51 -6.17 -2.44
N SER A 40 25.10 -5.47 -1.38
CA SER A 40 25.99 -4.89 -0.37
C SER A 40 26.81 -5.96 0.34
N GLU A 41 26.16 -7.05 0.77
CA GLU A 41 26.85 -8.16 1.43
C GLU A 41 27.85 -8.85 0.50
N VAL A 42 27.49 -9.05 -0.78
CA VAL A 42 28.41 -9.60 -1.78
C VAL A 42 29.59 -8.65 -2.01
N LEU A 43 29.36 -7.34 -2.17
CA LEU A 43 30.44 -6.36 -2.37
C LEU A 43 31.39 -6.32 -1.16
N LYS A 44 30.86 -6.38 0.07
CA LYS A 44 31.68 -6.42 1.29
C LYS A 44 32.54 -7.70 1.37
N GLN A 45 32.01 -8.83 0.92
CA GLN A 45 32.72 -10.12 0.90
C GLN A 45 33.80 -10.15 -0.19
N GLU A 46 33.48 -9.68 -1.40
CA GLU A 46 34.37 -9.76 -2.58
C GLU A 46 35.44 -8.67 -2.61
N ILE A 47 35.24 -7.55 -1.91
CA ILE A 47 36.20 -6.45 -1.84
C ILE A 47 37.01 -6.57 -0.54
N PRO A 48 38.24 -7.11 -0.59
CA PRO A 48 39.07 -7.26 0.59
C PRO A 48 39.48 -5.88 1.13
N PRO A 49 39.76 -5.75 2.45
CA PRO A 49 40.06 -4.47 3.09
C PRO A 49 41.19 -3.69 2.40
N GLU A 50 42.19 -4.38 1.85
CA GLU A 50 43.34 -3.78 1.17
C GLU A 50 42.97 -3.16 -0.19
N ALA A 51 41.87 -3.62 -0.81
CA ALA A 51 41.33 -3.11 -2.05
C ALA A 51 40.22 -2.05 -1.86
N ARG A 52 39.80 -1.79 -0.61
CA ARG A 52 38.88 -0.71 -0.25
C ARG A 52 39.61 0.63 -0.24
N THR A 53 39.98 1.09 -1.43
CA THR A 53 40.52 2.43 -1.64
C THR A 53 39.51 3.48 -1.15
N SER A 54 39.96 4.74 -0.98
CA SER A 54 39.10 5.84 -0.47
C SER A 54 37.77 5.95 -1.24
N ASP A 55 37.79 5.81 -2.56
CA ASP A 55 36.60 5.94 -3.39
C ASP A 55 35.65 4.75 -3.23
N VAL A 56 36.19 3.53 -3.12
CA VAL A 56 35.41 2.31 -2.90
C VAL A 56 34.80 2.29 -1.51
N ALA A 57 35.56 2.70 -0.49
CA ALA A 57 35.06 2.83 0.87
C ALA A 57 33.90 3.85 0.95
N GLN A 58 34.04 5.00 0.29
CA GLN A 58 32.98 6.00 0.23
C GLN A 58 31.74 5.50 -0.54
N ALA A 59 31.94 4.73 -1.61
CA ALA A 59 30.84 4.13 -2.37
C ALA A 59 30.06 3.12 -1.52
N LEU A 60 30.76 2.27 -0.75
CA LEU A 60 30.14 1.32 0.19
C LEU A 60 29.35 2.04 1.29
N GLU A 61 29.91 3.09 1.89
CA GLU A 61 29.21 3.89 2.91
C GLU A 61 27.95 4.56 2.34
N LYS A 62 28.03 5.14 1.14
CA LYS A 62 26.86 5.72 0.47
C LYS A 62 25.80 4.67 0.13
N HIS A 63 26.23 3.46 -0.22
CA HIS A 63 25.34 2.35 -0.50
C HIS A 63 24.61 1.89 0.77
N GLU A 64 25.32 1.71 1.88
CA GLU A 64 24.70 1.40 3.18
C GLU A 64 23.69 2.47 3.62
N ALA A 65 24.04 3.76 3.47
CA ALA A 65 23.12 4.86 3.77
C ALA A 65 21.89 4.90 2.84
N LEU A 66 22.01 4.37 1.61
CA LEU A 66 20.87 4.22 0.71
C LEU A 66 19.98 3.05 1.12
N GLU A 67 20.57 1.93 1.58
CA GLU A 67 19.83 0.79 2.10
C GLU A 67 18.97 1.16 3.30
N GLU A 68 19.54 1.90 4.26
CA GLU A 68 18.80 2.38 5.43
C GLU A 68 17.60 3.23 5.02
N LYS A 69 17.78 4.18 4.10
CA LYS A 69 16.69 5.02 3.59
C LYS A 69 15.62 4.23 2.86
N VAL A 70 16.01 3.21 2.09
CA VAL A 70 15.06 2.35 1.36
C VAL A 70 14.26 1.52 2.36
N GLN A 71 14.88 1.04 3.43
CA GLN A 71 14.21 0.31 4.50
C GLN A 71 13.24 1.22 5.27
N GLU A 72 13.64 2.44 5.63
CA GLU A 72 12.75 3.43 6.25
C GLU A 72 11.53 3.72 5.37
N CYS A 73 11.73 3.88 4.05
CA CYS A 73 10.63 4.07 3.12
C CYS A 73 9.69 2.86 3.06
N ALA A 74 10.24 1.64 3.18
CA ALA A 74 9.45 0.42 3.20
C ALA A 74 8.57 0.33 4.46
N ASP A 75 9.14 0.69 5.61
CA ASP A 75 8.45 0.71 6.90
C ASP A 75 7.33 1.77 6.91
N ASP A 76 7.63 3.00 6.43
CA ASP A 76 6.63 4.06 6.29
C ASP A 76 5.48 3.66 5.35
N LEU A 77 5.81 2.97 4.25
CA LEU A 77 4.80 2.50 3.31
C LEU A 77 3.95 1.37 3.90
N GLU A 78 4.51 0.51 4.74
CA GLU A 78 3.76 -0.49 5.50
C GLU A 78 2.72 0.16 6.41
N ASP A 79 3.10 1.22 7.11
CA ASP A 79 2.22 1.99 7.97
C ASP A 79 1.04 2.61 7.20
N VAL A 80 1.33 3.18 6.03
CA VAL A 80 0.31 3.73 5.13
C VAL A 80 -0.62 2.62 4.59
N THR A 81 -0.07 1.50 4.11
CA THR A 81 -0.85 0.35 3.64
C THR A 81 -1.81 -0.14 4.73
N ARG A 82 -1.32 -0.25 5.97
CA ARG A 82 -2.11 -0.69 7.12
C ARG A 82 -3.23 0.30 7.45
N ALA A 83 -2.94 1.60 7.46
CA ALA A 83 -3.95 2.63 7.70
C ALA A 83 -5.04 2.62 6.61
N LEU A 84 -4.65 2.47 5.34
CA LEU A 84 -5.58 2.41 4.21
C LEU A 84 -6.47 1.15 4.26
N ALA A 85 -5.89 -0.01 4.60
CA ALA A 85 -6.64 -1.25 4.79
C ALA A 85 -7.70 -1.15 5.90
N GLN A 86 -7.37 -0.45 6.99
CA GLN A 86 -8.32 -0.18 8.06
C GLN A 86 -9.47 0.72 7.58
N GLU A 87 -9.17 1.77 6.81
CA GLU A 87 -10.19 2.68 6.28
C GLU A 87 -11.14 1.99 5.29
N VAL A 88 -10.60 1.22 4.35
CA VAL A 88 -11.41 0.38 3.44
C VAL A 88 -12.35 -0.53 4.23
N SER A 89 -11.82 -1.18 5.28
CA SER A 89 -12.62 -2.07 6.14
C SER A 89 -13.71 -1.32 6.90
N LYS A 90 -13.43 -0.10 7.39
CA LYS A 90 -14.42 0.75 8.08
C LYS A 90 -15.53 1.18 7.12
N ARG A 91 -15.19 1.62 5.91
CA ARG A 91 -16.17 2.04 4.90
C ARG A 91 -17.11 0.92 4.50
N ARG A 92 -16.58 -0.27 4.21
CA ARG A 92 -17.40 -1.45 3.91
C ARG A 92 -18.40 -1.78 5.01
N LYS A 93 -18.00 -1.64 6.28
CA LYS A 93 -18.90 -1.83 7.43
C LYS A 93 -19.98 -0.75 7.49
N LEU A 94 -19.64 0.50 7.18
CA LEU A 94 -20.60 1.61 7.18
C LEU A 94 -21.60 1.51 6.02
N GLU A 95 -21.12 1.19 4.82
CA GLU A 95 -21.96 0.96 3.63
C GLU A 95 -22.95 -0.16 3.89
N LYS A 96 -22.49 -1.31 4.43
CA LYS A 96 -23.38 -2.40 4.80
C LYS A 96 -24.47 -1.97 5.81
N ARG A 97 -24.10 -1.18 6.82
CA ARG A 97 -25.06 -0.67 7.81
C ARG A 97 -26.04 0.32 7.19
N LEU A 98 -25.59 1.15 6.24
CA LEU A 98 -26.44 2.08 5.52
C LEU A 98 -27.46 1.31 4.69
N ASP A 99 -27.03 0.29 3.94
CA ASP A 99 -27.91 -0.58 3.16
C ASP A 99 -28.95 -1.27 4.05
N GLU A 100 -28.53 -1.77 5.22
CA GLU A 100 -29.42 -2.38 6.23
C GLU A 100 -30.47 -1.38 6.75
N VAL A 101 -30.09 -0.12 7.00
CA VAL A 101 -30.99 0.94 7.46
C VAL A 101 -31.93 1.41 6.35
N GLU A 102 -31.44 1.59 5.13
CA GLU A 102 -32.24 1.99 3.97
C GLU A 102 -33.28 0.93 3.62
N LEU A 103 -32.92 -0.36 3.71
CA LEU A 103 -33.85 -1.48 3.50
C LEU A 103 -34.90 -1.59 4.62
N ALA A 104 -34.54 -1.23 5.85
CA ALA A 104 -35.43 -1.26 7.00
C ALA A 104 -36.32 0.00 7.12
N ARG A 105 -36.10 1.03 6.29
CA ARG A 105 -36.91 2.25 6.29
C ARG A 105 -38.31 1.93 5.74
N PRO A 106 -39.37 1.94 6.57
CA PRO A 106 -40.72 1.81 6.04
C PRO A 106 -41.01 2.99 5.11
N GLU A 107 -41.74 2.76 4.01
CA GLU A 107 -42.34 3.82 3.20
C GLU A 107 -43.41 4.56 4.03
N SER A 108 -43.02 5.27 5.09
CA SER A 108 -43.89 6.13 5.87
C SER A 108 -43.87 7.55 5.30
N GLU A 109 -44.14 7.69 4.00
CA GLU A 109 -44.29 8.99 3.33
C GLU A 109 -45.29 8.93 2.16
N SER A 110 -46.29 8.04 2.23
CA SER A 110 -47.43 8.04 1.31
C SER A 110 -48.80 8.18 2.01
N MET A 111 -48.83 8.51 3.29
CA MET A 111 -50.09 8.71 4.01
C MET A 111 -49.98 9.85 5.03
N ASN A 112 -49.93 11.09 4.54
CA ASN A 112 -50.55 12.23 5.20
C ASN A 112 -50.89 13.32 4.17
N ASP A 113 -52.17 13.69 4.21
CA ASP A 113 -52.97 14.67 3.45
C ASP A 113 -53.36 14.36 1.99
#